data_AF-Q0AMN1-F1
#
_entry.id   AF-Q0AMN1-F1
#
_cell.length_a   1.000
_cell.length_b   1.000
_cell.length_c   1.000
_cell.angle_alpha   90.00
_cell.angle_beta   90.00
_cell.angle_gamma   90.00
#
_symmetry.space_group_name_H-M   'P 1'
#
loop_
_entity.id
_entity.type
_entity.pdbx_description
1 polymer ?
#
loop_
_entity_poly.entity_id
_entity_poly.type
_entity_poly.pdbx_seq_one_letter_code
_entity_poly.pdbx_strand_id
1 'polypeptide(L)'
;MTSTTRTLVASLAALAALATPALAQKGPAAAAPDDCDHVAMAHWGGDPDSGLVAEAVTICGEDGRVRATLTLVASDGEIRFQRQYPTDEVMLLASPADGDMPTRLGYWLAAFTDLDNTTHIPGEDAEFPFLPAEGLTDADINALRAEARDMACYVQGLESANCLVRDGKDVREIGLMLFPG
;
A
#
# COMPACT_ATOMS: atom_id res chain seq x y z
N MET A 1 -63.69 -25.32 33.13
CA MET A 1 -63.46 -26.66 32.59
C MET A 1 -62.91 -26.51 31.18
N THR A 2 -61.67 -26.99 31.00
CA THR A 2 -61.08 -27.56 29.76
C THR A 2 -61.77 -27.30 28.42
N SER A 3 -61.06 -26.77 27.42
CA SER A 3 -60.52 -27.61 26.33
C SER A 3 -59.79 -26.80 25.26
N THR A 4 -58.60 -27.27 24.95
CA THR A 4 -57.73 -26.96 23.81
C THR A 4 -58.36 -27.40 22.49
N THR A 5 -58.23 -26.61 21.41
CA THR A 5 -58.16 -27.16 20.04
C THR A 5 -57.31 -26.26 19.13
N ARG A 6 -56.24 -26.85 18.58
CA ARG A 6 -55.39 -26.36 17.46
C ARG A 6 -56.22 -26.23 16.18
N THR A 7 -55.76 -25.44 15.19
CA THR A 7 -55.39 -25.89 13.82
C THR A 7 -54.92 -24.70 12.95
N LEU A 8 -53.85 -24.93 12.18
CA LEU A 8 -53.18 -24.08 11.18
C LEU A 8 -54.04 -23.77 9.94
N VAL A 9 -53.81 -22.64 9.24
CA VAL A 9 -53.74 -22.44 7.76
C VAL A 9 -53.19 -21.01 7.54
N ALA A 10 -51.94 -20.77 7.12
CA ALA A 10 -51.33 -20.81 5.78
C ALA A 10 -51.36 -19.47 4.99
N SER A 11 -50.20 -19.17 4.39
CA SER A 11 -50.00 -18.36 3.16
C SER A 11 -50.07 -16.82 3.32
N LEU A 12 -49.26 -15.97 2.68
CA LEU A 12 -48.37 -16.11 1.53
C LEU A 12 -47.03 -15.41 1.78
N ALA A 13 -45.96 -16.07 1.34
CA ALA A 13 -44.68 -15.44 1.06
C ALA A 13 -44.80 -14.57 -0.20
N ALA A 14 -44.36 -13.32 -0.12
CA ALA A 14 -43.97 -12.54 -1.28
C ALA A 14 -42.45 -12.29 -1.16
N LEU A 15 -41.66 -13.22 -1.71
CA LEU A 15 -40.23 -13.00 -1.90
C LEU A 15 -40.06 -11.97 -3.03
N ALA A 16 -39.70 -10.75 -2.66
CA ALA A 16 -39.07 -9.81 -3.57
C ALA A 16 -37.64 -10.31 -3.84
N ALA A 17 -37.44 -10.93 -5.00
CA ALA A 17 -36.11 -11.24 -5.50
C ALA A 17 -35.43 -9.94 -5.95
N LEU A 18 -34.80 -9.24 -5.00
CA LEU A 18 -33.80 -8.23 -5.33
C LEU A 18 -32.54 -8.98 -5.75
N ALA A 19 -32.26 -8.96 -7.05
CA ALA A 19 -30.98 -9.39 -7.60
C ALA A 19 -29.90 -8.44 -7.07
N THR A 20 -29.29 -8.78 -5.93
CA THR A 20 -28.02 -8.20 -5.51
C THR A 20 -26.96 -8.62 -6.53
N PRO A 21 -26.21 -7.67 -7.13
CA PRO A 21 -25.06 -8.05 -7.92
C PRO A 21 -24.12 -8.84 -7.00
N ALA A 22 -23.76 -10.05 -7.44
CA ALA A 22 -22.77 -10.86 -6.75
C ALA A 22 -21.45 -10.09 -6.77
N LEU A 23 -21.16 -9.40 -5.66
CA LEU A 23 -19.79 -9.08 -5.30
C LEU A 23 -19.05 -10.41 -5.31
N ALA A 24 -18.12 -10.59 -6.25
CA ALA A 24 -17.20 -11.71 -6.22
C ALA A 24 -16.56 -11.74 -4.84
N GLN A 25 -16.98 -12.70 -4.00
CA GLN A 25 -16.31 -12.96 -2.74
C GLN A 25 -14.90 -13.43 -3.10
N LYS A 26 -13.92 -12.53 -2.94
CA LYS A 26 -12.50 -12.91 -2.82
C LYS A 26 -12.50 -14.06 -1.81
N GLY A 27 -12.10 -15.25 -2.24
CA GLY A 27 -12.11 -16.45 -1.40
C GLY A 27 -11.36 -16.20 -0.09
N PRO A 28 -11.54 -17.06 0.93
CA PRO A 28 -10.81 -16.93 2.19
C PRO A 28 -9.31 -16.80 1.89
N ALA A 29 -8.69 -15.77 2.46
CA ALA A 29 -7.26 -15.57 2.36
C ALA A 29 -6.55 -16.83 2.86
N ALA A 30 -5.49 -17.24 2.15
CA ALA A 30 -4.64 -18.33 2.62
C ALA A 30 -4.12 -17.97 4.02
N ALA A 31 -4.08 -18.95 4.93
CA ALA A 31 -3.53 -18.76 6.26
C ALA A 31 -2.07 -18.30 6.16
N ALA A 32 -1.69 -17.34 7.01
CA ALA A 32 -0.32 -16.86 7.07
C ALA A 32 0.64 -18.02 7.39
N PRO A 33 1.82 -18.08 6.74
CA PRO A 33 2.84 -19.09 7.04
C PRO A 33 3.41 -18.89 8.46
N ASP A 34 3.91 -19.98 9.08
CA ASP A 34 4.48 -20.00 10.44
C ASP A 34 5.73 -19.11 10.63
N ASP A 35 6.26 -18.53 9.54
CA ASP A 35 7.43 -17.65 9.51
C ASP A 35 7.17 -16.46 8.56
N CYS A 36 6.41 -15.49 9.05
CA CYS A 36 5.99 -14.28 8.33
C CYS A 36 6.63 -13.00 8.88
N ASP A 37 7.39 -13.10 9.97
CA ASP A 37 7.99 -11.95 10.67
C ASP A 37 9.37 -11.67 10.06
N HIS A 38 9.41 -10.78 9.07
CA HIS A 38 10.62 -10.44 8.34
C HIS A 38 10.91 -8.95 8.46
N VAL A 39 12.19 -8.58 8.44
CA VAL A 39 12.65 -7.20 8.43
C VAL A 39 13.61 -6.97 7.27
N ALA A 40 13.47 -5.83 6.60
CA ALA A 40 14.41 -5.34 5.61
C ALA A 40 14.62 -3.84 5.78
N MET A 41 15.78 -3.35 5.37
CA MET A 41 16.15 -1.94 5.49
C MET A 41 16.85 -1.46 4.22
N ALA A 42 16.62 -0.20 3.87
CA ALA A 42 17.31 0.50 2.79
C ALA A 42 17.60 1.94 3.20
N HIS A 43 18.84 2.38 2.96
CA HIS A 43 19.21 3.78 3.17
C HIS A 43 18.71 4.64 2.01
N TRP A 44 18.25 5.84 2.32
CA TRP A 44 17.83 6.80 1.29
C TRP A 44 18.97 7.13 0.32
N GLY A 45 18.77 6.92 -0.97
CA GLY A 45 19.79 7.09 -2.02
C GLY A 45 20.89 6.04 -1.98
N GLY A 46 20.71 4.95 -1.21
CA GLY A 46 21.73 3.92 -1.02
C GLY A 46 22.92 4.38 -0.17
N ASP A 47 22.86 5.57 0.41
CA ASP A 47 23.94 6.17 1.18
C ASP A 47 23.73 5.93 2.69
N PRO A 48 24.61 5.15 3.36
CA PRO A 48 24.56 4.92 4.81
C PRO A 48 24.55 6.21 5.64
N ASP A 49 25.17 7.29 5.14
CA ASP A 49 25.28 8.58 5.83
C ASP A 49 24.13 9.54 5.49
N SER A 50 23.15 9.11 4.70
CA SER A 50 21.99 9.92 4.28
C SER A 50 21.13 10.42 5.45
N GLY A 51 21.26 9.82 6.63
CA GLY A 51 20.52 10.19 7.84
C GLY A 51 19.02 9.82 7.81
N LEU A 52 18.60 8.97 6.87
CA LEU A 52 17.23 8.46 6.77
C LEU A 52 17.25 7.02 6.26
N VAL A 53 16.52 6.14 6.95
CA VAL A 53 16.45 4.72 6.63
C VAL A 53 14.99 4.32 6.45
N ALA A 54 14.68 3.68 5.33
CA ALA A 54 13.43 2.98 5.14
C ALA A 54 13.55 1.57 5.76
N GLU A 55 12.64 1.24 6.66
CA GLU A 55 12.52 -0.08 7.29
C GLU A 55 11.15 -0.67 6.92
N ALA A 56 11.14 -1.92 6.49
CA ALA A 56 9.92 -2.69 6.26
C ALA A 56 9.88 -3.90 7.17
N VAL A 57 8.79 -4.04 7.93
CA VAL A 57 8.55 -5.19 8.82
C VAL A 57 7.26 -5.89 8.42
N THR A 58 7.30 -7.20 8.18
CA THR A 58 6.09 -8.01 8.04
C THR A 58 5.68 -8.64 9.35
N ILE A 59 4.37 -8.73 9.61
CA ILE A 59 3.81 -9.36 10.81
C ILE A 59 2.60 -10.22 10.42
N CYS A 60 2.46 -11.39 11.03
CA CYS A 60 1.24 -12.21 10.94
C CYS A 60 0.09 -11.55 11.72
N GLY A 61 -1.00 -11.24 11.02
CA GLY A 61 -2.26 -10.88 11.63
C GLY A 61 -2.97 -12.09 12.23
N GLU A 62 -3.75 -11.86 13.28
CA GLU A 62 -4.65 -12.86 13.88
C GLU A 62 -5.74 -13.31 12.89
N ASP A 63 -6.01 -12.51 11.85
CA ASP A 63 -6.92 -12.81 10.73
C ASP A 63 -6.29 -13.73 9.67
N GLY A 64 -5.05 -14.19 9.89
CA GLY A 64 -4.30 -15.00 8.95
C GLY A 64 -3.74 -14.22 7.76
N ARG A 65 -3.82 -12.88 7.75
CA ARG A 65 -3.21 -12.04 6.72
C ARG A 65 -1.84 -11.55 7.16
N VAL A 66 -0.88 -11.46 6.24
CA VAL A 66 0.41 -10.83 6.51
C VAL A 66 0.33 -9.35 6.14
N ARG A 67 0.86 -8.49 7.02
CA ARG A 67 0.90 -7.04 6.82
C ARG A 67 2.34 -6.56 6.84
N ALA A 68 2.72 -5.74 5.87
CA ALA A 68 3.99 -5.03 5.86
C ALA A 68 3.80 -3.61 6.42
N THR A 69 4.63 -3.21 7.36
CA THR A 69 4.71 -1.83 7.86
C THR A 69 5.99 -1.21 7.31
N LEU A 70 5.85 -0.15 6.51
CA LEU A 70 6.95 0.66 6.00
C LEU A 70 7.10 1.91 6.86
N THR A 71 8.31 2.13 7.36
CA THR A 71 8.66 3.27 8.22
C THR A 71 9.91 3.96 7.68
N LEU A 72 9.94 5.28 7.62
CA LEU A 72 11.18 6.02 7.39
C LEU A 72 11.63 6.64 8.72
N VAL A 73 12.79 6.20 9.19
CA VAL A 73 13.38 6.57 10.47
C VAL A 73 14.59 7.48 10.24
N ALA A 74 14.58 8.65 10.86
CA ALA A 74 15.70 9.59 10.79
C ALA A 74 16.84 9.20 11.75
N SER A 75 18.02 9.81 11.58
CA SER A 75 19.20 9.53 12.41
C SER A 75 19.06 9.84 13.90
N ASP A 76 18.08 10.68 14.26
CA ASP A 76 17.68 10.98 15.64
C ASP A 76 16.74 9.91 16.24
N GLY A 77 16.34 8.91 15.44
CA GLY A 77 15.39 7.87 15.82
C GLY A 77 13.93 8.26 15.62
N GLU A 78 13.64 9.48 15.18
CA GLU A 78 12.26 9.93 14.95
C GLU A 78 11.69 9.33 13.66
N ILE A 79 10.43 8.92 13.74
CA ILE A 79 9.68 8.41 12.58
C ILE A 79 9.21 9.61 11.74
N ARG A 80 9.63 9.67 10.49
CA ARG A 80 9.24 10.73 9.53
C ARG A 80 8.11 10.31 8.61
N PHE A 81 7.93 9.01 8.43
CA PHE A 81 6.84 8.46 7.64
C PHE A 81 6.51 7.05 8.15
N GLN A 82 5.23 6.68 8.15
CA GLN A 82 4.81 5.32 8.44
C GLN A 82 3.50 4.98 7.73
N ARG A 83 3.46 3.79 7.11
CA ARG A 83 2.26 3.20 6.51
C ARG A 83 2.26 1.68 6.67
N GLN A 84 1.07 1.10 6.61
CA GLN A 84 0.87 -0.34 6.67
C GLN A 84 0.09 -0.82 5.46
N TYR A 85 0.50 -1.96 4.91
CA TYR A 85 -0.04 -2.55 3.70
C TYR A 85 -0.35 -4.04 3.89
N PRO A 86 -1.49 -4.55 3.42
CA PRO A 86 -1.67 -5.98 3.24
C PRO A 86 -0.71 -6.49 2.15
N THR A 87 0.09 -7.52 2.44
CA THR A 87 1.11 -7.97 1.48
C THR A 87 0.49 -8.56 0.20
N ASP A 88 -0.76 -9.04 0.26
CA ASP A 88 -1.52 -9.53 -0.90
C ASP A 88 -2.13 -8.43 -1.76
N GLU A 89 -1.93 -7.16 -1.40
CA GLU A 89 -2.41 -5.98 -2.14
C GLU A 89 -1.27 -5.12 -2.69
N VAL A 90 -0.01 -5.46 -2.38
CA VAL A 90 1.19 -4.80 -2.92
C VAL A 90 1.82 -5.71 -3.96
N MET A 91 1.91 -5.28 -5.22
CA MET A 91 2.34 -6.14 -6.34
C MET A 91 3.64 -6.89 -6.05
N LEU A 92 4.66 -6.19 -5.55
CA LEU A 92 5.98 -6.76 -5.27
C LEU A 92 6.00 -7.72 -4.07
N LEU A 93 5.01 -7.65 -3.18
CA LEU A 93 4.90 -8.51 -2.00
C LEU A 93 3.87 -9.63 -2.17
N ALA A 94 3.00 -9.56 -3.18
CA ALA A 94 1.89 -10.50 -3.36
C ALA A 94 2.31 -11.78 -4.08
N SER A 95 3.33 -11.73 -4.94
CA SER A 95 3.73 -12.85 -5.80
C SER A 95 4.83 -13.69 -5.16
N PRO A 96 4.59 -14.97 -4.79
CA PRO A 96 5.62 -15.86 -4.26
C PRO A 96 6.59 -16.38 -5.34
N ALA A 97 6.29 -16.17 -6.63
CA ALA A 97 7.19 -16.56 -7.72
C ALA A 97 8.47 -15.71 -7.75
N ASP A 98 8.41 -14.51 -7.17
CA ASP A 98 9.51 -13.54 -7.14
C ASP A 98 10.45 -13.74 -5.95
N GLY A 99 10.31 -14.84 -5.21
CA GLY A 99 11.18 -15.23 -4.09
C GLY A 99 10.47 -15.30 -2.74
N ASP A 100 11.27 -15.53 -1.69
CA ASP A 100 10.79 -15.50 -0.32
C ASP A 100 10.41 -14.07 0.12
N MET A 101 9.79 -13.93 1.29
CA MET A 101 9.41 -12.60 1.79
C MET A 101 10.61 -11.66 1.97
N PRO A 102 11.76 -12.08 2.54
CA PRO A 102 12.96 -11.23 2.59
C PRO A 102 13.40 -10.67 1.24
N THR A 103 13.46 -11.51 0.21
CA THR A 103 13.85 -11.10 -1.15
C THR A 103 12.87 -10.05 -1.71
N ARG A 104 11.57 -10.29 -1.55
CA ARG A 104 10.52 -9.38 -2.01
C ARG A 104 10.52 -8.05 -1.25
N LEU A 105 10.77 -8.05 0.06
CA LEU A 105 10.98 -6.82 0.82
C LEU A 105 12.19 -6.04 0.30
N GLY A 106 13.28 -6.73 -0.06
CA GLY A 106 14.43 -6.11 -0.71
C GLY A 106 14.08 -5.42 -2.03
N TYR A 107 13.32 -6.10 -2.91
CA TYR A 107 12.84 -5.49 -4.16
C TYR A 107 11.92 -4.30 -3.91
N TRP A 108 11.04 -4.41 -2.92
CA TRP A 108 10.13 -3.32 -2.57
C TRP A 108 10.87 -2.09 -2.05
N LEU A 109 11.88 -2.28 -1.21
CA LEU A 109 12.70 -1.21 -0.66
C LEU A 109 13.75 -0.64 -1.63
N ALA A 110 13.97 -1.27 -2.79
CA ALA A 110 14.89 -0.76 -3.81
C ALA A 110 14.52 0.67 -4.28
N ALA A 111 13.24 1.05 -4.19
CA ALA A 111 12.75 2.39 -4.46
C ALA A 111 13.37 3.48 -3.55
N PHE A 112 13.97 3.10 -2.42
CA PHE A 112 14.67 4.02 -1.53
C PHE A 112 16.17 4.09 -1.78
N THR A 113 16.74 3.13 -2.52
CA THR A 113 18.16 3.13 -2.89
C THR A 113 18.39 3.72 -4.28
N ASP A 114 17.50 3.44 -5.22
CA ASP A 114 17.54 3.94 -6.60
C ASP A 114 16.50 5.05 -6.75
N LEU A 115 16.87 6.25 -6.30
CA LEU A 115 15.97 7.39 -6.29
C LEU A 115 15.76 7.93 -7.69
N ASP A 116 14.51 8.24 -8.01
CA ASP A 116 14.18 9.01 -9.18
C ASP A 116 14.27 10.51 -8.88
N ASN A 117 14.05 11.35 -9.89
CA ASN A 117 14.01 12.79 -9.75
C ASN A 117 12.61 13.34 -10.01
N THR A 118 12.20 14.37 -9.27
CA THR A 118 10.90 15.03 -9.46
C THR A 118 10.71 15.61 -10.86
N THR A 119 11.76 15.84 -11.65
CA THR A 119 11.65 16.19 -13.07
C THR A 119 10.92 15.14 -13.90
N HIS A 120 10.90 13.88 -13.46
CA HIS A 120 10.26 12.77 -14.15
C HIS A 120 8.80 12.54 -13.75
N ILE A 121 8.22 13.36 -12.86
CA ILE A 121 6.79 13.27 -12.53
C ILE A 121 5.97 13.50 -13.81
N PRO A 122 5.15 12.52 -14.27
CA PRO A 122 4.41 12.62 -15.52
C PRO A 122 3.33 13.71 -15.45
N GLY A 123 3.13 14.40 -16.58
CA GLY A 123 2.09 15.43 -16.73
C GLY A 123 0.67 14.84 -16.74
N GLU A 124 -0.34 15.72 -16.74
CA GLU A 124 -1.76 15.33 -16.73
C GLU A 124 -2.18 14.52 -17.97
N ASP A 125 -1.55 14.78 -19.12
CA ASP A 125 -1.85 14.11 -20.40
C ASP A 125 -1.10 12.77 -20.59
N ALA A 126 -0.34 12.32 -19.59
CA ALA A 126 0.36 11.04 -19.66
C ALA A 126 -0.63 9.86 -19.64
N GLU A 127 -0.29 8.77 -20.32
CA GLU A 127 -1.08 7.53 -20.30
C GLU A 127 -1.32 7.01 -18.88
N PHE A 128 -0.33 7.19 -18.01
CA PHE A 128 -0.42 6.94 -16.58
C PHE A 128 -0.08 8.23 -15.82
N PRO A 129 -1.09 9.00 -15.39
CA PRO A 129 -0.87 10.30 -14.80
C PRO A 129 -0.33 10.18 -13.37
N PHE A 130 0.28 11.27 -12.92
CA PHE A 130 0.57 11.47 -11.50
C PHE A 130 -0.64 12.12 -10.81
N LEU A 131 -1.07 11.55 -9.69
CA LEU A 131 -2.14 12.07 -8.87
C LEU A 131 -1.54 12.76 -7.64
N PRO A 132 -1.58 14.09 -7.53
CA PRO A 132 -1.03 14.80 -6.38
C PRO A 132 -1.66 14.34 -5.06
N ALA A 133 -0.85 14.30 -4.00
CA ALA A 133 -1.34 14.00 -2.65
C ALA A 133 -2.37 15.04 -2.18
N GLU A 134 -3.20 14.67 -1.21
CA GLU A 134 -4.23 15.55 -0.67
C GLU A 134 -3.63 16.89 -0.21
N GLY A 135 -4.24 17.99 -0.67
CA GLY A 135 -3.80 19.34 -0.33
C GLY A 135 -2.69 19.90 -1.23
N LEU A 136 -2.16 19.12 -2.18
CA LEU A 136 -1.24 19.63 -3.20
C LEU A 136 -1.98 20.01 -4.48
N THR A 137 -1.51 21.09 -5.09
CA THR A 137 -2.00 21.60 -6.38
C THR A 137 -0.99 21.31 -7.49
N ASP A 138 -1.41 21.46 -8.75
CA ASP A 138 -0.50 21.34 -9.89
C ASP A 138 0.65 22.34 -9.84
N ALA A 139 0.41 23.53 -9.25
CA ALA A 139 1.46 24.52 -9.04
C ALA A 139 2.54 24.00 -8.07
N ASP A 140 2.14 23.30 -7.01
CA ASP A 140 3.08 22.69 -6.06
C ASP A 140 3.90 21.58 -6.71
N ILE A 141 3.27 20.74 -7.54
CA ILE A 141 3.97 19.69 -8.28
C ILE A 141 4.92 20.28 -9.34
N ASN A 142 4.51 21.34 -10.03
CA ASN A 142 5.37 22.03 -10.99
C ASN A 142 6.56 22.72 -10.32
N ALA A 143 6.39 23.25 -9.10
CA ALA A 143 7.50 23.74 -8.30
C ALA A 143 8.48 22.61 -7.95
N LEU A 144 7.97 21.46 -7.49
CA LEU A 144 8.80 20.28 -7.23
C LEU A 144 9.55 19.81 -8.48
N ARG A 145 8.91 19.76 -9.64
CA ARG A 145 9.58 19.44 -10.92
C ARG A 145 10.73 20.40 -11.21
N ALA A 146 10.52 21.70 -11.02
CA ALA A 146 11.53 22.71 -11.27
C ALA A 146 12.73 22.63 -10.30
N GLU A 147 12.51 22.15 -9.09
CA GLU A 147 13.55 21.96 -8.06
C GLU A 147 14.39 20.70 -8.27
N ALA A 148 13.94 19.76 -9.10
CA ALA A 148 14.64 18.51 -9.39
C ALA A 148 15.08 17.75 -8.12
N ARG A 149 14.17 17.56 -7.16
CA ARG A 149 14.45 16.84 -5.90
C ARG A 149 14.54 15.34 -6.14
N ASP A 150 15.34 14.68 -5.31
CA ASP A 150 15.29 13.22 -5.23
C ASP A 150 13.94 12.75 -4.69
N MET A 151 13.41 11.71 -5.30
CA MET A 151 12.08 11.18 -5.07
C MET A 151 12.13 9.65 -5.00
N ALA A 152 11.54 9.09 -3.95
CA ALA A 152 11.34 7.65 -3.81
C ALA A 152 9.88 7.32 -4.15
N CYS A 153 9.64 6.57 -5.22
CA CYS A 153 8.31 6.06 -5.59
C CYS A 153 8.25 4.55 -5.33
N TYR A 154 7.67 4.13 -4.21
CA TYR A 154 7.56 2.72 -3.86
C TYR A 154 6.16 2.18 -4.20
N VAL A 155 6.10 0.96 -4.72
CA VAL A 155 4.85 0.29 -5.08
C VAL A 155 3.96 0.12 -3.84
N GLN A 156 2.79 0.72 -3.81
CA GLN A 156 1.91 0.70 -2.63
C GLN A 156 0.62 -0.10 -2.86
N GLY A 157 0.34 -0.42 -4.12
CA GLY A 157 -0.80 -1.24 -4.54
C GLY A 157 -0.42 -2.17 -5.68
N LEU A 158 -1.44 -2.72 -6.35
CA LEU A 158 -1.22 -3.55 -7.55
C LEU A 158 -0.84 -2.72 -8.79
N GLU A 159 -1.28 -1.46 -8.86
CA GLU A 159 -1.16 -0.60 -10.05
C GLU A 159 -0.74 0.84 -9.70
N SER A 160 -0.11 1.03 -8.55
CA SER A 160 0.33 2.37 -8.12
C SER A 160 1.54 2.35 -7.21
N ALA A 161 2.34 3.40 -7.31
CA ALA A 161 3.45 3.73 -6.44
C ALA A 161 3.17 5.03 -5.70
N ASN A 162 3.45 5.06 -4.40
CA ASN A 162 3.41 6.29 -3.61
C ASN A 162 4.77 6.97 -3.66
N CYS A 163 4.79 8.25 -3.99
CA CYS A 163 5.99 9.04 -4.20
C CYS A 163 6.23 9.97 -3.01
N LEU A 164 7.44 9.89 -2.46
CA LEU A 164 7.90 10.69 -1.33
C LEU A 164 9.09 11.56 -1.75
N VAL A 165 9.18 12.75 -1.19
CA VAL A 165 10.38 13.60 -1.28
C VAL A 165 10.87 13.98 0.10
N ARG A 166 12.16 14.28 0.21
CA ARG A 166 12.67 14.99 1.38
C ARG A 166 12.26 16.45 1.35
N ASP A 167 11.84 16.96 2.50
CA ASP A 167 11.52 18.36 2.71
C ASP A 167 12.25 18.87 3.95
N GLY A 168 13.49 19.32 3.74
CA GLY A 168 14.41 19.60 4.84
C GLY A 168 14.71 18.34 5.66
N LYS A 169 14.28 18.34 6.93
CA LYS A 169 14.44 17.22 7.86
C LYS A 169 13.26 16.24 7.84
N ASP A 170 12.19 16.57 7.12
CA ASP A 170 10.96 15.78 7.09
C ASP A 170 10.83 15.04 5.76
N VAL A 171 9.89 14.10 5.71
CA VAL A 171 9.52 13.39 4.50
C VAL A 171 8.09 13.77 4.17
N ARG A 172 7.85 14.16 2.91
CA ARG A 172 6.54 14.56 2.44
C ARG A 172 6.06 13.62 1.36
N GLU A 173 4.83 13.14 1.52
CA GLU A 173 4.09 12.47 0.47
C GLU A 173 3.69 13.50 -0.58
N ILE A 174 3.98 13.23 -1.86
CA ILE A 174 3.71 14.17 -2.95
C ILE A 174 2.66 13.67 -3.92
N GLY A 175 2.36 12.38 -3.92
CA GLY A 175 1.27 11.82 -4.71
C GLY A 175 1.52 10.38 -5.15
N LEU A 176 0.63 9.90 -6.00
CA LEU A 176 0.65 8.55 -6.55
C LEU A 176 1.03 8.59 -8.02
N MET A 177 1.97 7.73 -8.42
CA MET A 177 2.24 7.40 -9.81
C MET A 177 1.49 6.12 -10.16
N LEU A 178 0.66 6.18 -11.20
CA LEU A 178 -0.02 4.99 -11.73
C LEU A 178 0.91 4.26 -12.70
N PHE A 179 0.73 2.94 -12.83
CA PHE A 179 1.44 2.12 -13.80
C PHE A 179 0.56 0.93 -14.20
N PRO A 180 0.80 0.27 -15.35
CA PRO A 180 0.02 -0.89 -15.75
C PRO A 180 0.27 -2.07 -14.81
N GLY A 181 -0.81 -2.73 -14.37
CA GLY A 181 -0.78 -3.99 -13.62
C GLY A 181 -0.59 -5.23 -14.46
#